data_AF-A0A4Y2JF22-F1
#
_entry.id   AF-A0A4Y2JF22-F1
#
_cell.length_a   1.000
_cell.length_b   1.000
_cell.length_c   1.000
_cell.angle_alpha   90.00
_cell.angle_beta   90.00
_cell.angle_gamma   90.00
#
_symmetry.space_group_name_H-M   'P 1'
#
loop_
_entity.id
_entity.type
_entity.pdbx_description
1 polymer ?
#
loop_
_entity_poly.entity_id
_entity_poly.type
_entity_poly.pdbx_seq_one_letter_code
_entity_poly.pdbx_strand_id
1 'polypeptide(L)'
;MKFSACRTYFRNHVAFKAYSRVSKSSISNQACDSELSIPKPTEAWGLDDNDDIVPDSVVVKEAEDDQVPMYADVQTSPMSHLIRQSVLIDLVRDLNLSKIQSELLASRLKEWNLLEKKTKVCSFRKRQQDFQDFFSRDGDVIFCNDVDSLFKALRLQHKPQEWRLFIDSSKVSLKAVLLHNGNKHPWIPVGYTVGMKETYENVKHLLSSIE
;
A
#
# COMPACT_ATOMS: atom_id res chain seq x y z
N MET A 1 22.04 25.47 5.77
CA MET A 1 21.73 24.21 6.48
C MET A 1 21.53 23.12 5.45
N LYS A 2 22.35 22.06 5.48
CA LYS A 2 22.31 20.96 4.50
C LYS A 2 21.17 20.01 4.87
N PHE A 3 20.08 20.04 4.09
CA PHE A 3 19.01 19.05 4.18
C PHE A 3 19.47 17.76 3.49
N SER A 4 20.00 16.82 4.28
CA SER A 4 20.34 15.48 3.82
C SER A 4 19.34 14.46 4.37
N ALA A 5 18.87 13.61 3.46
CA ALA A 5 18.22 12.32 3.65
C ALA A 5 16.89 12.27 4.42
N CYS A 6 15.81 11.90 3.72
CA CYS A 6 15.26 10.53 3.84
C CYS A 6 14.06 10.37 2.89
N ARG A 7 14.29 10.21 1.57
CA ARG A 7 13.23 9.88 0.58
C ARG A 7 12.65 8.46 0.77
N THR A 8 13.28 7.63 1.59
CA THR A 8 12.99 6.19 1.68
C THR A 8 11.91 5.83 2.71
N TYR A 9 11.56 6.75 3.62
CA TYR A 9 10.51 6.53 4.64
C TYR A 9 9.10 7.04 4.24
N PHE A 10 8.96 7.62 3.04
CA PHE A 10 7.73 8.28 2.57
C PHE A 10 6.65 7.33 2.02
N ARG A 11 6.89 6.02 1.97
CA ARG A 11 6.08 5.11 1.15
C ARG A 11 5.05 4.24 1.89
N ASN A 12 5.10 4.09 3.21
CA ASN A 12 4.45 2.93 3.85
C ASN A 12 3.25 3.26 4.76
N HIS A 13 2.55 4.37 4.52
CA HIS A 13 1.20 4.55 5.08
C HIS A 13 0.11 4.86 4.06
N VAL A 14 -0.93 4.03 4.14
CA VAL A 14 -1.97 3.79 3.13
C VAL A 14 -2.91 4.99 2.97
N ALA A 15 -2.99 5.88 3.96
CA ALA A 15 -3.85 7.05 3.92
C ALA A 15 -3.46 8.04 2.80
N PHE A 16 -2.18 8.14 2.45
CA PHE A 16 -1.70 9.28 1.68
C PHE A 16 -1.17 8.96 0.28
N LYS A 17 -0.66 7.73 0.06
CA LYS A 17 -0.40 7.26 -1.32
C LYS A 17 -1.67 7.30 -2.17
N ALA A 18 -2.85 7.21 -1.55
CA ALA A 18 -4.14 7.37 -2.20
C ALA A 18 -4.42 8.84 -2.56
N TYR A 19 -4.36 9.77 -1.61
CA TYR A 19 -4.68 11.19 -1.89
C TYR A 19 -3.74 11.84 -2.91
N SER A 20 -2.43 11.57 -2.85
CA SER A 20 -1.45 12.18 -3.77
C SER A 20 -1.51 11.63 -5.20
N ARG A 21 -2.16 10.47 -5.44
CA ARG A 21 -2.28 9.87 -6.78
C ARG A 21 -3.69 10.02 -7.38
N VAL A 22 -4.71 10.22 -6.54
CA VAL A 22 -6.10 10.42 -6.96
C VAL A 22 -6.30 11.73 -7.73
N SER A 23 -5.49 12.78 -7.52
CA SER A 23 -5.64 14.02 -8.31
C SER A 23 -5.17 13.94 -9.77
N LYS A 24 -4.54 12.83 -10.19
CA LYS A 24 -4.19 12.58 -11.60
C LYS A 24 -5.17 11.68 -12.34
N SER A 25 -6.13 11.06 -11.64
CA SER A 25 -7.10 10.17 -12.25
C SER A 25 -8.50 10.60 -11.86
N SER A 26 -9.23 11.10 -12.85
CA SER A 26 -10.66 11.41 -12.82
C SER A 26 -11.44 10.48 -11.90
N ILE A 27 -12.28 11.07 -11.05
CA ILE A 27 -13.25 10.37 -10.22
C ILE A 27 -14.23 9.66 -11.16
N SER A 28 -14.01 8.38 -11.42
CA SER A 28 -15.07 7.47 -11.89
C SER A 28 -15.52 6.65 -10.69
N ASN A 29 -16.68 7.02 -10.14
CA ASN A 29 -17.38 6.22 -9.14
C ASN A 29 -18.07 5.06 -9.86
N GLN A 30 -17.32 4.00 -10.16
CA GLN A 30 -17.94 2.72 -10.53
C GLN A 30 -18.13 1.88 -9.27
N ALA A 31 -19.38 1.46 -9.02
CA ALA A 31 -19.69 0.49 -7.99
C ALA A 31 -18.84 -0.78 -8.18
N CYS A 32 -18.34 -1.36 -7.09
CA CYS A 32 -17.71 -2.68 -7.12
C CYS A 32 -18.84 -3.70 -7.30
N ASP A 33 -19.30 -3.81 -8.53
CA ASP A 33 -20.12 -4.92 -8.98
C ASP A 33 -19.20 -6.09 -9.33
N SER A 34 -19.73 -7.30 -9.20
CA SER A 34 -18.97 -8.55 -9.26
C SER A 34 -18.38 -8.87 -10.65
N GLU A 35 -18.54 -7.98 -11.63
CA GLU A 35 -18.29 -8.20 -13.06
C GLU A 35 -17.29 -7.20 -13.68
N LEU A 36 -16.30 -6.71 -12.93
CA LEU A 36 -15.20 -5.99 -13.59
C LEU A 36 -14.27 -6.99 -14.29
N SER A 37 -14.12 -6.82 -15.61
CA SER A 37 -13.23 -7.60 -16.46
C SER A 37 -11.82 -7.66 -15.89
N ILE A 38 -11.36 -8.88 -15.62
CA ILE A 38 -10.04 -9.15 -15.05
C ILE A 38 -8.96 -8.63 -16.00
N PRO A 39 -7.97 -7.86 -15.53
CA PRO A 39 -6.83 -7.46 -16.36
C PRO A 39 -6.07 -8.69 -16.84
N LYS A 40 -5.90 -8.84 -18.16
CA LYS A 40 -5.04 -9.89 -18.73
C LYS A 40 -3.56 -9.54 -18.53
N PRO A 41 -2.70 -10.52 -18.17
CA PRO A 41 -1.26 -10.31 -18.09
C PRO A 41 -0.67 -10.08 -19.48
N THR A 42 0.39 -9.28 -19.58
CA THR A 42 1.17 -9.09 -20.82
C THR A 42 2.05 -10.32 -21.06
N GLU A 43 1.89 -10.96 -22.22
CA GLU A 43 2.68 -12.11 -22.67
C GLU A 43 3.98 -11.65 -23.33
N ALA A 44 5.03 -11.41 -22.54
CA ALA A 44 6.42 -11.40 -23.02
C ALA A 44 7.38 -11.33 -21.82
N TRP A 45 7.83 -12.48 -21.34
CA TRP A 45 9.14 -12.58 -20.68
C TRP A 45 10.00 -13.41 -21.63
N GLY A 46 10.80 -12.73 -22.45
CA GLY A 46 11.87 -13.38 -23.20
C GLY A 46 12.97 -13.75 -22.21
N LEU A 47 13.25 -15.04 -22.06
CA LEU A 47 14.50 -15.51 -21.49
C LEU A 47 15.49 -15.57 -22.65
N ASP A 48 16.49 -14.70 -22.61
CA ASP A 48 17.67 -14.82 -23.46
C ASP A 48 18.49 -16.01 -22.93
N ASP A 49 18.50 -17.09 -23.71
CA ASP A 49 19.43 -18.21 -23.59
C ASP A 49 20.75 -17.83 -24.27
N ASN A 50 21.88 -17.95 -23.55
CA ASN A 50 23.28 -18.09 -24.00
C ASN A 50 24.18 -18.00 -22.74
N ASP A 51 25.22 -18.80 -22.49
CA ASP A 51 26.01 -19.71 -23.32
C ASP A 51 26.85 -20.65 -22.40
N ASP A 52 27.47 -21.65 -23.04
CA ASP A 52 28.71 -22.36 -22.69
C ASP A 52 28.67 -23.77 -22.07
N ILE A 53 28.78 -24.73 -22.99
CA ILE A 53 29.15 -26.15 -22.84
C ILE A 53 30.67 -26.29 -22.63
N VAL A 54 31.08 -27.09 -21.63
CA VAL A 54 32.24 -28.01 -21.73
C VAL A 54 31.91 -29.30 -20.99
N PRO A 55 31.98 -30.49 -21.64
CA PRO A 55 31.77 -31.76 -20.96
C PRO A 55 33.13 -32.31 -20.50
N ASP A 56 33.29 -32.56 -19.19
CA ASP A 56 34.42 -33.38 -18.73
C ASP A 56 33.91 -34.70 -18.15
N SER A 57 34.36 -35.76 -18.79
CA SER A 57 34.07 -37.14 -18.50
C SER A 57 34.89 -37.60 -17.31
N VAL A 58 34.22 -37.90 -16.20
CA VAL A 58 34.79 -38.75 -15.15
C VAL A 58 33.74 -39.79 -14.76
N VAL A 59 33.96 -40.99 -15.29
CA VAL A 59 33.30 -42.23 -14.86
C VAL A 59 33.68 -42.46 -13.40
N VAL A 60 32.73 -42.33 -12.49
CA VAL A 60 32.84 -42.86 -11.13
C VAL A 60 31.73 -43.88 -10.94
N LYS A 61 32.18 -45.05 -10.48
CA LYS A 61 31.50 -46.35 -10.46
C LYS A 61 30.19 -46.31 -9.68
N GLU A 62 29.21 -47.03 -10.21
CA GLU A 62 27.99 -47.43 -9.52
C GLU A 62 28.35 -48.19 -8.24
N ALA A 63 27.85 -47.69 -7.11
CA ALA A 63 27.60 -48.49 -5.93
C ALA A 63 26.07 -48.60 -5.84
N GLU A 64 25.56 -49.81 -6.04
CA GLU A 64 24.17 -50.18 -5.77
C GLU A 64 23.91 -49.97 -4.27
N ASP A 65 23.11 -48.96 -3.94
CA ASP A 65 22.46 -48.83 -2.63
C ASP A 65 20.95 -48.70 -2.90
N ASP A 66 20.30 -49.87 -3.01
CA ASP A 66 18.85 -50.05 -3.17
C ASP A 66 18.09 -49.67 -1.88
N GLN A 67 18.18 -48.42 -1.47
CA GLN A 67 17.33 -47.84 -0.43
C GLN A 67 16.52 -46.71 -1.05
N VAL A 68 15.42 -47.06 -1.70
CA VAL A 68 14.36 -46.11 -2.05
C VAL A 68 13.98 -45.37 -0.75
N PRO A 69 14.21 -44.05 -0.63
CA PRO A 69 13.76 -43.33 0.55
C PRO A 69 12.23 -43.37 0.52
N MET A 70 11.63 -44.16 1.42
CA MET A 70 10.21 -44.08 1.69
C MET A 70 9.95 -42.64 2.14
N TYR A 71 9.45 -41.82 1.22
CA TYR A 71 8.79 -40.58 1.60
C TYR A 71 7.62 -41.02 2.45
N ALA A 72 7.77 -40.86 3.77
CA ALA A 72 6.63 -40.97 4.66
C ALA A 72 5.58 -39.99 4.12
N ASP A 73 4.40 -40.53 3.80
CA ASP A 73 3.23 -39.75 3.45
C ASP A 73 2.94 -38.86 4.66
N VAL A 74 3.51 -37.65 4.64
CA VAL A 74 3.21 -36.62 5.62
C VAL A 74 1.74 -36.36 5.41
N GLN A 75 0.91 -36.88 6.31
CA GLN A 75 -0.50 -36.53 6.42
C GLN A 75 -0.57 -35.01 6.58
N THR A 76 -0.65 -34.33 5.44
CA THR A 76 -0.92 -32.91 5.39
C THR A 76 -2.37 -32.79 5.83
N SER A 77 -2.55 -32.35 7.07
CA SER A 77 -3.86 -31.97 7.59
C SER A 77 -4.59 -31.15 6.51
N PRO A 78 -5.82 -31.51 6.12
CA PRO A 78 -6.54 -30.90 4.99
C PRO A 78 -7.13 -29.54 5.40
N MET A 79 -6.39 -28.75 6.16
CA MET A 79 -6.75 -27.36 6.42
C MET A 79 -6.11 -26.53 5.33
N SER A 80 -6.79 -26.44 4.19
CA SER A 80 -6.46 -25.41 3.21
C SER A 80 -6.54 -24.07 3.93
N HIS A 81 -5.37 -23.47 4.20
CA HIS A 81 -5.27 -22.19 4.86
C HIS A 81 -5.76 -21.10 3.90
N LEU A 82 -7.08 -20.93 3.81
CA LEU A 82 -7.68 -19.87 3.01
C LEU A 82 -7.18 -18.53 3.51
N ILE A 83 -6.71 -17.70 2.57
CA ILE A 83 -6.19 -16.38 2.84
C ILE A 83 -7.35 -15.50 3.31
N ARG A 84 -7.24 -15.07 4.57
CA ARG A 84 -8.16 -14.11 5.19
C ARG A 84 -7.86 -12.69 4.72
N GLN A 85 -8.82 -11.79 4.89
CA GLN A 85 -8.66 -10.38 4.53
C GLN A 85 -7.44 -9.71 5.20
N SER A 86 -7.11 -10.05 6.45
CA SER A 86 -5.93 -9.51 7.15
C SER A 86 -4.62 -9.95 6.50
N VAL A 87 -4.48 -11.25 6.21
CA VAL A 87 -3.30 -11.81 5.55
C VAL A 87 -3.12 -11.21 4.16
N LEU A 88 -4.22 -11.01 3.41
CA LEU A 88 -4.18 -10.31 2.13
C LEU A 88 -3.68 -8.86 2.27
N ILE A 89 -4.10 -8.14 3.32
CA ILE A 89 -3.65 -6.78 3.61
C ILE A 89 -2.16 -6.75 3.95
N ASP A 90 -1.68 -7.71 4.74
CA ASP A 90 -0.27 -7.85 5.08
C ASP A 90 0.58 -8.18 3.86
N LEU A 91 0.15 -9.11 3.01
CA LEU A 91 0.83 -9.44 1.77
C LEU A 91 0.96 -8.23 0.83
N VAL A 92 -0.13 -7.47 0.67
CA VAL A 92 -0.12 -6.23 -0.12
C VAL A 92 0.84 -5.18 0.47
N ARG A 93 0.93 -5.11 1.80
CA ARG A 93 1.84 -4.22 2.52
C ARG A 93 3.30 -4.64 2.33
N ASP A 94 3.60 -5.92 2.52
CA ASP A 94 4.97 -6.46 2.48
C ASP A 94 5.54 -6.46 1.05
N LEU A 95 4.69 -6.74 0.05
CA LEU A 95 5.04 -6.62 -1.37
C LEU A 95 4.97 -5.17 -1.90
N ASN A 96 4.51 -4.22 -1.08
CA ASN A 96 4.36 -2.81 -1.44
C ASN A 96 3.59 -2.58 -2.76
N LEU A 97 2.49 -3.32 -2.94
CA LEU A 97 1.68 -3.26 -4.16
C LEU A 97 0.89 -1.95 -4.26
N SER A 98 0.71 -1.46 -5.48
CA SER A 98 -0.27 -0.40 -5.75
C SER A 98 -1.70 -0.93 -5.59
N LYS A 99 -2.68 -0.01 -5.48
CA LYS A 99 -4.10 -0.36 -5.39
C LYS A 99 -4.58 -1.27 -6.54
N ILE A 100 -4.17 -0.96 -7.76
CA ILE A 100 -4.51 -1.75 -8.94
C ILE A 100 -3.86 -3.14 -8.87
N GLN A 101 -2.57 -3.19 -8.51
CA GLN A 101 -1.86 -4.47 -8.35
C GLN A 101 -2.43 -5.33 -7.22
N SER A 102 -2.84 -4.72 -6.10
CA SER A 102 -3.47 -5.44 -4.99
C SER A 102 -4.82 -6.04 -5.38
N GLU A 103 -5.59 -5.36 -6.22
CA GLU A 103 -6.86 -5.87 -6.73
C GLU A 103 -6.65 -6.99 -7.74
N LEU A 104 -5.67 -6.85 -8.64
CA LEU A 104 -5.30 -7.91 -9.57
C LEU A 104 -4.86 -9.17 -8.82
N LEU A 105 -3.98 -9.02 -7.81
CA LEU A 105 -3.55 -10.12 -6.96
C LEU A 105 -4.74 -10.79 -6.26
N ALA A 106 -5.61 -9.99 -5.63
CA ALA A 106 -6.78 -10.51 -4.95
C ALA A 106 -7.77 -11.19 -5.92
N SER A 107 -7.90 -10.72 -7.16
CA SER A 107 -8.70 -11.39 -8.20
C SER A 107 -8.13 -12.77 -8.54
N ARG A 108 -6.81 -12.87 -8.77
CA ARG A 108 -6.15 -14.14 -9.07
C ARG A 108 -6.23 -15.14 -7.92
N LEU A 109 -6.01 -14.69 -6.68
CA LEU A 109 -6.18 -15.53 -5.50
C LEU A 109 -7.64 -16.00 -5.32
N LYS A 110 -8.62 -15.20 -5.76
CA LYS A 110 -10.03 -15.59 -5.77
C LYS A 110 -10.30 -16.65 -6.84
N GLU A 111 -9.78 -16.48 -8.05
CA GLU A 111 -9.86 -17.46 -9.15
C GLU A 111 -9.27 -18.82 -8.75
N TRP A 112 -8.16 -18.81 -8.01
CA TRP A 112 -7.51 -20.02 -7.50
C TRP A 112 -8.21 -20.64 -6.27
N ASN A 113 -9.35 -20.07 -5.83
CA ASN A 113 -10.05 -20.49 -4.62
C ASN A 113 -9.19 -20.48 -3.35
N LEU A 114 -8.18 -19.60 -3.30
CA LEU A 114 -7.27 -19.45 -2.16
C LEU A 114 -7.73 -18.38 -1.18
N LEU A 115 -8.76 -17.59 -1.50
CA LEU A 115 -9.34 -16.59 -0.60
C LEU A 115 -10.61 -17.12 0.09
N GLU A 116 -10.80 -16.73 1.35
CA GLU A 116 -12.10 -16.93 2.02
C GLU A 116 -13.23 -16.23 1.23
N LYS A 117 -14.42 -16.84 1.18
CA LYS A 117 -15.59 -16.31 0.45
C LYS A 117 -15.99 -14.87 0.84
N LYS A 118 -15.70 -14.46 2.07
CA LYS A 118 -16.01 -13.13 2.61
C LYS A 118 -14.98 -12.05 2.27
N THR A 119 -13.83 -12.43 1.69
CA THR A 119 -12.74 -11.49 1.39
C THR A 119 -13.10 -10.60 0.21
N LYS A 120 -12.93 -9.29 0.36
CA LYS A 120 -13.31 -8.30 -0.65
C LYS A 120 -12.11 -7.91 -1.51
N VAL A 121 -12.16 -8.24 -2.80
CA VAL A 121 -11.14 -7.85 -3.79
C VAL A 121 -10.97 -6.34 -3.84
N CYS A 122 -12.08 -5.59 -3.89
CA CYS A 122 -12.09 -4.11 -3.91
C CYS A 122 -11.85 -3.44 -2.54
N SER A 123 -11.39 -4.17 -1.50
CA SER A 123 -11.22 -3.62 -0.14
C SER A 123 -10.34 -2.36 -0.11
N PHE A 124 -9.27 -2.35 -0.91
CA PHE A 124 -8.36 -1.20 -1.04
C PHE A 124 -8.98 0.00 -1.76
N ARG A 125 -10.16 -0.14 -2.39
CA ARG A 125 -10.93 1.01 -2.94
C ARG A 125 -11.61 1.83 -1.88
N LYS A 126 -12.20 1.16 -0.90
CA LYS A 126 -13.11 1.76 0.09
C LYS A 126 -12.43 2.13 1.40
N ARG A 127 -11.18 1.70 1.62
CA ARG A 127 -10.46 1.94 2.89
C ARG A 127 -10.35 3.41 3.31
N GLN A 128 -10.35 4.34 2.36
CA GLN A 128 -10.30 5.77 2.69
C GLN A 128 -11.68 6.36 3.02
N GLN A 129 -12.76 5.65 2.66
CA GLN A 129 -14.12 6.15 2.82
C GLN A 129 -14.48 6.35 4.30
N ASP A 130 -14.01 5.46 5.17
CA ASP A 130 -14.22 5.52 6.62
C ASP A 130 -13.62 6.78 7.28
N PHE A 131 -12.71 7.48 6.59
CA PHE A 131 -12.11 8.72 7.08
C PHE A 131 -12.51 9.96 6.29
N GLN A 132 -13.31 9.83 5.23
CA GLN A 132 -13.70 10.97 4.40
C GLN A 132 -14.43 12.04 5.19
N ASP A 133 -15.25 11.64 6.17
CA ASP A 133 -16.06 12.56 6.97
C ASP A 133 -15.21 13.49 7.87
N PHE A 134 -13.94 13.13 8.15
CA PHE A 134 -13.03 13.98 8.92
C PHE A 134 -12.36 15.07 8.08
N PHE A 135 -12.54 15.08 6.75
CA PHE A 135 -11.91 16.03 5.86
C PHE A 135 -12.93 16.85 5.08
N SER A 136 -12.72 18.15 5.03
CA SER A 136 -13.45 19.06 4.14
C SER A 136 -12.55 19.52 3.01
N ARG A 137 -13.20 20.06 1.98
CA ARG A 137 -12.52 20.72 0.87
C ARG A 137 -12.99 22.16 0.79
N ASP A 138 -12.03 23.07 0.75
CA ASP A 138 -12.22 24.47 0.38
C ASP A 138 -11.34 24.79 -0.83
N GLY A 139 -11.97 24.97 -1.99
CA GLY A 139 -11.27 25.08 -3.27
C GLY A 139 -10.33 23.89 -3.53
N ASP A 140 -9.04 24.20 -3.69
CA ASP A 140 -7.97 23.22 -3.92
C ASP A 140 -7.32 22.70 -2.62
N VAL A 141 -7.79 23.15 -1.46
CA VAL A 141 -7.30 22.75 -0.14
C VAL A 141 -8.23 21.71 0.46
N ILE A 142 -7.64 20.61 0.94
CA ILE A 142 -8.31 19.57 1.71
C ILE A 142 -7.69 19.59 3.09
N PHE A 143 -8.51 19.75 4.12
CA PHE A 143 -8.05 19.88 5.51
C PHE A 143 -8.89 19.02 6.43
N CYS A 144 -8.31 18.65 7.57
CA CYS A 144 -9.00 17.90 8.61
C CYS A 144 -9.85 18.85 9.45
N ASN A 145 -11.14 18.54 9.59
CA ASN A 145 -12.09 19.36 10.35
C ASN A 145 -11.93 19.18 11.86
N ASP A 146 -11.58 17.97 12.29
CA ASP A 146 -11.52 17.59 13.70
C ASP A 146 -10.41 16.56 13.90
N VAL A 147 -9.27 17.06 14.39
CA VAL A 147 -8.08 16.25 14.67
C VAL A 147 -8.36 15.27 15.82
N ASP A 148 -9.10 15.69 16.86
CA ASP A 148 -9.40 14.82 18.00
C ASP A 148 -10.26 13.62 17.59
N SER A 149 -11.30 13.85 16.79
CA SER A 149 -12.15 12.78 16.27
C SER A 149 -11.41 11.87 15.31
N LEU A 150 -10.51 12.41 14.47
CA LEU A 150 -9.64 11.60 13.62
C LEU A 150 -8.73 10.69 14.46
N PHE A 151 -8.09 11.21 15.52
CA PHE A 151 -7.27 10.43 16.43
C PHE A 151 -8.07 9.32 17.13
N LYS A 152 -9.28 9.64 17.59
CA LYS A 152 -10.20 8.66 18.20
C LYS A 152 -10.58 7.55 17.21
N ALA A 153 -10.87 7.89 15.95
CA ALA A 153 -11.17 6.93 14.89
C ALA A 153 -9.96 6.02 14.59
N LEU A 154 -8.74 6.57 14.66
CA LEU A 154 -7.49 5.83 14.55
C LEU A 154 -7.13 5.02 15.81
N ARG A 155 -7.94 5.12 16.88
CA ARG A 155 -7.69 4.50 18.20
C ARG A 155 -6.36 4.96 18.81
N LEU A 156 -5.98 6.20 18.55
CA LEU A 156 -4.80 6.86 19.11
C LEU A 156 -5.22 7.92 20.14
N GLN A 157 -4.39 8.13 21.14
CA GLN A 157 -4.59 9.23 22.08
C GLN A 157 -4.03 10.52 21.49
N HIS A 158 -4.87 11.56 21.36
CA HIS A 158 -4.40 12.87 20.93
C HIS A 158 -3.75 13.59 22.11
N LYS A 159 -2.42 13.73 22.03
CA LYS A 159 -1.62 14.55 22.96
C LYS A 159 -0.79 15.52 22.12
N PRO A 160 -1.26 16.75 21.87
CA PRO A 160 -0.59 17.68 20.96
C PRO A 160 0.92 17.84 21.20
N GLN A 161 1.37 17.74 22.46
CA GLN A 161 2.78 17.87 22.84
C GLN A 161 3.67 16.72 22.34
N GLU A 162 3.09 15.56 22.00
CA GLU A 162 3.80 14.41 21.45
C GLU A 162 3.88 14.45 19.91
N TRP A 163 3.24 15.43 19.27
CA TRP A 163 3.17 15.57 17.82
C TRP A 163 3.73 16.91 17.36
N ARG A 164 4.26 16.94 16.14
CA ARG A 164 4.72 18.17 15.49
C ARG A 164 4.14 18.27 14.10
N LEU A 165 3.71 19.46 13.72
CA LEU A 165 3.28 19.75 12.37
C LEU A 165 4.49 19.79 11.43
N PHE A 166 4.40 19.08 10.32
CA PHE A 166 5.40 19.07 9.27
C PHE A 166 4.74 19.41 7.94
N ILE A 167 5.32 20.36 7.21
CA ILE A 167 4.87 20.75 5.88
C ILE A 167 5.90 20.28 4.88
N ASP A 168 5.46 19.40 3.97
CA ASP A 168 6.23 18.99 2.79
C ASP A 168 5.70 19.77 1.60
N SER A 169 6.62 20.39 0.86
CA SER A 169 6.29 21.13 -0.34
C SER A 169 6.81 20.43 -1.59
N SER A 170 6.14 20.68 -2.69
CA SER A 170 6.59 20.30 -4.03
C SER A 170 6.29 21.45 -4.99
N LYS A 171 6.74 21.33 -6.24
CA LYS A 171 6.46 22.33 -7.28
C LYS A 171 4.96 22.57 -7.53
N VAL A 172 4.10 21.60 -7.16
CA VAL A 172 2.69 21.56 -7.56
C VAL A 172 1.75 21.14 -6.42
N SER A 173 2.23 21.05 -5.18
CA SER A 173 1.40 20.69 -4.02
C SER A 173 2.08 21.01 -2.71
N LEU A 174 1.27 21.29 -1.68
CA LEU A 174 1.68 21.36 -0.28
C LEU A 174 0.98 20.27 0.53
N LYS A 175 1.66 19.76 1.55
CA LYS A 175 1.20 18.63 2.37
C LYS A 175 1.50 18.92 3.82
N ALA A 176 0.48 19.00 4.65
CA ALA A 176 0.60 19.16 6.09
C ALA A 176 0.31 17.82 6.77
N VAL A 177 1.27 17.34 7.57
CA VAL A 177 1.20 16.06 8.28
C VAL A 177 1.66 16.24 9.73
N LEU A 178 1.01 15.56 10.66
CA LEU A 178 1.45 15.43 12.04
C LEU A 178 2.42 14.27 12.15
N LEU A 179 3.61 14.55 12.70
CA LEU A 179 4.64 13.58 12.99
C LEU A 179 4.74 13.36 14.49
N HIS A 180 4.73 12.11 14.93
CA HIS A 180 4.96 11.79 16.33
C HIS A 180 6.44 11.98 16.67
N ASN A 181 6.75 12.67 17.76
CA ASN A 181 8.11 13.08 18.15
C ASN A 181 9.07 11.89 18.30
N GLY A 182 8.58 10.78 18.86
CA GLY A 182 9.36 9.54 19.00
C GLY A 182 9.30 8.58 17.81
N ASN A 183 8.67 8.96 16.69
CA ASN A 183 8.44 8.12 15.50
C ASN A 183 7.82 6.73 15.81
N LYS A 184 7.11 6.62 16.94
CA LYS A 184 6.44 5.39 17.40
C LYS A 184 5.13 5.16 16.64
N HIS A 185 4.54 6.24 16.17
CA HIS A 185 3.28 6.24 15.44
C HIS A 185 3.53 6.69 14.00
N PRO A 186 2.70 6.20 13.06
CA PRO A 186 2.72 6.73 11.71
C PRO A 186 2.38 8.22 11.69
N TRP A 187 2.78 8.87 10.61
CA TRP A 187 2.37 10.24 10.34
C TRP A 187 0.90 10.31 9.96
N ILE A 188 0.23 11.37 10.40
CA ILE A 188 -1.20 11.58 10.22
C ILE A 188 -1.39 12.80 9.32
N PRO A 189 -2.00 12.67 8.13
CA PRO A 189 -2.26 13.82 7.27
C PRO A 189 -3.35 14.70 7.85
N VAL A 190 -3.10 16.01 7.87
CA VAL A 190 -4.05 17.02 8.36
C VAL A 190 -4.41 18.06 7.31
N GLY A 191 -3.58 18.21 6.26
CA GLY A 191 -3.91 19.07 5.14
C GLY A 191 -3.17 18.71 3.86
N TYR A 192 -3.78 19.02 2.73
CA TYR A 192 -3.24 18.79 1.40
C TYR A 192 -3.76 19.81 0.41
N THR A 193 -2.90 20.27 -0.49
CA THR A 193 -3.29 21.14 -1.59
C THR A 193 -2.78 20.60 -2.93
N VAL A 194 -3.58 20.76 -3.98
CA VAL A 194 -3.17 20.46 -5.36
C VAL A 194 -2.95 21.77 -6.09
N GLY A 195 -1.92 21.84 -6.94
CA GLY A 195 -1.63 23.02 -7.77
C GLY A 195 -0.96 24.18 -7.05
N MET A 196 -0.86 24.17 -5.71
CA MET A 196 -0.20 25.23 -4.95
C MET A 196 1.29 24.93 -4.77
N LYS A 197 2.14 25.90 -5.15
CA LYS A 197 3.57 25.89 -4.85
C LYS A 197 3.85 26.48 -3.46
N GLU A 198 5.06 26.26 -2.94
CA GLU A 198 5.54 26.88 -1.71
C GLU A 198 5.69 28.41 -1.88
N THR A 199 4.67 29.14 -1.43
CA THR A 199 4.71 30.58 -1.20
C THR A 199 4.16 30.86 0.18
N TYR A 200 4.55 32.00 0.75
CA TYR A 200 4.05 32.44 2.06
C TYR A 200 2.51 32.44 2.10
N GLU A 201 1.86 33.03 1.10
CA GLU A 201 0.39 33.11 1.04
C GLU A 201 -0.27 31.73 0.97
N ASN A 202 0.29 30.80 0.20
CA ASN A 202 -0.26 29.46 0.06
C ASN A 202 -0.10 28.63 1.34
N VAL A 203 1.05 28.75 2.00
CA VAL A 203 1.31 28.07 3.29
C VAL A 203 0.42 28.67 4.37
N LYS A 204 0.27 30.00 4.40
CA LYS A 204 -0.65 30.69 5.31
C LYS A 204 -2.09 30.22 5.11
N HIS A 205 -2.56 30.19 3.87
CA HIS A 205 -3.90 29.69 3.54
C HIS A 205 -4.12 28.24 3.99
N LEU A 206 -3.14 27.35 3.75
CA LEU A 206 -3.19 25.97 4.23
C LEU A 206 -3.25 25.89 5.76
N LEU A 207 -2.45 26.68 6.47
CA LEU A 207 -2.42 26.70 7.93
C LEU A 207 -3.73 27.23 8.53
N SER A 208 -4.27 28.32 7.98
CA SER A 208 -5.56 28.88 8.41
C SER A 208 -6.74 27.94 8.16
N SER A 209 -6.59 26.95 7.26
CA SER A 209 -7.62 25.94 7.04
C SER A 209 -7.56 24.79 8.06
N ILE A 210 -6.43 24.61 8.76
CA ILE A 210 -6.21 23.50 9.72
C ILE A 210 -6.39 23.99 11.17
N GLU A 211 -6.51 25.29 11.37
CA GLU A 211 -6.58 25.97 12.68
C GLU A 211 -7.93 25.76 13.39
#